data_AF-A0A920UCT3-F1
#
_entry.id   AF-A0A920UCT3-F1
#
_cell.length_a   1.000
_cell.length_b   1.000
_cell.length_c   1.000
_cell.angle_alpha   90.00
_cell.angle_beta   90.00
_cell.angle_gamma   90.00
#
_symmetry.space_group_name_H-M   'P 1'
#
loop_
_entity.id
_entity.type
_entity.pdbx_description
1 polymer ?
#
loop_
_entity_poly.entity_id
_entity_poly.type
_entity_poly.pdbx_seq_one_letter_code
_entity_poly.pdbx_strand_id
1 'polypeptide(L)'
;MESLGKEKDLKGKTVNHGLTVYGSKGSTDQHSIGQQLRDGPDDFFVVFIEVLKDRENHSIEVEPEVTSGDFLQGFLLGTRNALFQKGRASLTISLEELNSQTLGALIALFERAVGLYANLIGLNAYHQPGVEAGKSPRVIN
;
A
#
# COMPACT_ATOMS: atom_id res chain seq x y z
N MET A 1 -2.22 -9.21 1.37
CA MET A 1 -2.90 -10.07 0.38
C MET A 1 -3.19 -11.45 0.96
N GLU A 2 -2.19 -12.22 1.38
CA GLU A 2 -2.37 -13.57 1.94
C GLU A 2 -3.33 -13.63 3.15
N SER A 3 -3.24 -12.67 4.08
CA SER A 3 -4.12 -12.65 5.26
C SER A 3 -5.59 -12.41 4.94
N LEU A 4 -5.90 -11.62 3.90
CA LEU A 4 -7.26 -11.16 3.58
C LEU A 4 -7.88 -11.90 2.39
N GLY A 5 -7.07 -12.50 1.54
CA GLY A 5 -7.50 -13.30 0.39
C GLY A 5 -8.09 -14.63 0.85
N LYS A 6 -9.39 -14.67 1.10
CA LYS A 6 -10.07 -15.85 1.69
C LYS A 6 -11.36 -16.17 0.95
N GLU A 7 -11.48 -17.43 0.55
CA GLU A 7 -12.72 -17.97 -0.02
C GLU A 7 -13.84 -18.01 1.01
N LYS A 8 -13.53 -18.45 2.25
CA LYS A 8 -14.52 -18.66 3.31
C LYS A 8 -14.28 -17.76 4.53
N ASP A 9 -15.37 -17.39 5.19
CA ASP A 9 -15.35 -16.68 6.47
C ASP A 9 -15.19 -17.64 7.68
N LEU A 10 -15.14 -17.09 8.90
CA LEU A 10 -15.06 -17.86 10.15
C LEU A 10 -16.26 -18.78 10.41
N LYS A 11 -17.39 -18.55 9.73
CA LYS A 11 -18.61 -19.39 9.80
C LYS A 11 -18.65 -20.44 8.68
N GLY A 12 -17.63 -20.51 7.83
CA GLY A 12 -17.54 -21.42 6.70
C GLY A 12 -18.34 -21.00 5.47
N LYS A 13 -18.91 -19.80 5.44
CA LYS A 13 -19.64 -19.28 4.29
C LYS A 13 -18.66 -18.79 3.23
N THR A 14 -18.94 -19.07 1.95
CA THR A 14 -18.19 -18.51 0.83
C THR A 14 -18.42 -17.00 0.70
N VAL A 15 -17.35 -16.23 0.73
CA VAL A 15 -17.31 -14.76 0.70
C VAL A 15 -16.34 -14.20 -0.36
N ASN A 16 -15.29 -14.96 -0.74
CA ASN A 16 -14.30 -14.55 -1.74
C ASN A 16 -13.71 -13.16 -1.50
N HIS A 17 -13.32 -12.88 -0.26
CA HIS A 17 -12.70 -11.62 0.10
C HIS A 17 -11.26 -11.53 -0.39
N GLY A 18 -10.81 -10.30 -0.63
CA GLY A 18 -9.43 -9.98 -0.96
C GLY A 18 -9.25 -8.49 -1.14
N LEU A 19 -8.05 -8.01 -0.81
CA LEU A 19 -7.56 -6.70 -1.22
C LEU A 19 -6.24 -6.92 -1.93
N THR A 20 -6.19 -6.54 -3.20
CA THR A 20 -4.96 -6.57 -3.97
C THR A 20 -4.12 -5.36 -3.57
N VAL A 21 -2.89 -5.62 -3.14
CA VAL A 21 -1.97 -4.57 -2.68
C VAL A 21 -0.90 -4.41 -3.74
N TYR A 22 -0.81 -3.21 -4.30
CA TYR A 22 0.25 -2.80 -5.19
C TYR A 22 1.20 -1.85 -4.45
N GLY A 23 2.48 -1.92 -4.77
CA GLY A 23 3.50 -0.99 -4.28
C GLY A 23 4.09 -0.19 -5.44
N SER A 24 4.44 1.07 -5.17
CA SER A 24 5.12 1.94 -6.13
C SER A 24 6.07 2.85 -5.35
N LYS A 25 7.22 3.17 -5.94
CA LYS A 25 8.13 4.19 -5.41
C LYS A 25 7.88 5.53 -6.11
N GLY A 26 7.56 6.57 -5.34
CA GLY A 26 7.52 7.93 -5.86
C GLY A 26 8.93 8.43 -6.22
N SER A 27 9.16 9.07 -7.37
CA SER A 27 8.23 9.40 -8.48
C SER A 27 8.23 8.38 -9.63
N THR A 28 9.12 7.38 -9.60
CA THR A 28 9.43 6.48 -10.72
C THR A 28 8.21 5.75 -11.30
N ASP A 29 7.27 5.33 -10.45
CA ASP A 29 6.16 4.47 -10.88
C ASP A 29 4.84 5.25 -11.14
N GLN A 30 4.84 6.58 -11.03
CA GLN A 30 3.62 7.36 -11.29
C GLN A 30 3.19 7.35 -12.76
N HIS A 31 4.14 7.15 -13.68
CA HIS A 31 3.86 7.04 -15.11
C HIS A 31 3.19 5.72 -15.50
N SER A 32 3.26 4.68 -14.66
CA SER A 32 2.63 3.39 -14.93
C SER A 32 1.24 3.27 -14.31
N ILE A 33 1.05 3.73 -13.06
CA ILE A 33 -0.23 3.54 -12.35
C ILE A 33 -1.11 4.80 -12.27
N GLY A 34 -0.57 5.99 -12.51
CA GLY A 34 -1.28 7.26 -12.26
C GLY A 34 -2.57 7.41 -13.07
N GLN A 35 -2.57 6.97 -14.33
CA GLN A 35 -3.76 7.02 -15.19
C GLN A 35 -4.87 6.10 -14.68
N GLN A 36 -4.52 4.89 -14.24
CA GLN A 36 -5.46 3.93 -13.66
C GLN A 36 -6.08 4.48 -12.36
N LEU A 37 -5.26 5.04 -11.47
CA LEU A 37 -5.75 5.61 -10.22
C LEU A 37 -6.65 6.85 -10.45
N ARG A 38 -6.44 7.59 -11.54
CA ARG A 38 -7.23 8.79 -11.80
C ARG A 38 -8.56 8.49 -12.48
N ASP A 39 -8.52 7.76 -13.60
CA ASP A 39 -9.66 7.60 -14.50
C ASP A 39 -10.16 6.16 -14.61
N GLY A 40 -9.52 5.21 -13.93
CA GLY A 40 -10.00 3.84 -13.78
C GLY A 40 -11.14 3.67 -12.78
N PRO A 41 -11.53 2.41 -12.49
CA PRO A 41 -12.55 2.09 -11.49
C PRO A 41 -12.23 2.65 -10.10
N ASP A 42 -13.29 2.99 -9.34
CA ASP A 42 -13.18 3.49 -7.96
C ASP A 42 -13.28 2.37 -6.92
N ASP A 43 -12.37 1.39 -7.02
CA ASP A 43 -12.36 0.18 -6.21
C ASP A 43 -11.08 0.03 -5.37
N PHE A 44 -10.40 1.15 -5.14
CA PHE A 44 -9.13 1.21 -4.42
C PHE A 44 -9.10 2.38 -3.43
N PHE A 45 -8.09 2.36 -2.57
CA PHE A 45 -7.66 3.54 -1.81
C PHE A 45 -6.13 3.61 -1.85
N VAL A 46 -5.58 4.81 -1.70
CA VAL A 46 -4.12 5.03 -1.74
C VAL A 46 -3.60 5.37 -0.35
N VAL A 47 -2.54 4.69 0.07
CA VAL A 47 -1.76 5.07 1.25
C VAL A 47 -0.45 5.69 0.78
N PHE A 48 -0.28 6.98 1.02
CA PHE A 48 0.99 7.65 0.86
C PHE A 48 1.82 7.51 2.13
N ILE A 49 3.11 7.25 1.98
CA ILE A 49 4.06 7.22 3.09
C ILE A 49 5.14 8.25 2.77
N GLU A 50 5.26 9.28 3.60
CA GLU A 50 6.25 10.35 3.44
C GLU A 50 7.20 10.39 4.63
N VAL A 51 8.42 10.87 4.39
CA VAL A 51 9.43 11.12 5.41
C VAL A 51 9.77 12.61 5.35
N LEU A 52 9.63 13.31 6.47
CA LEU A 52 9.71 14.77 6.51
C LEU A 52 11.15 15.27 6.58
N LYS A 53 12.01 14.55 7.30
CA LYS A 53 13.43 14.86 7.41
C LYS A 53 14.21 14.25 6.26
N ASP A 54 14.86 15.12 5.50
CA ASP A 54 15.81 14.74 4.47
C ASP A 54 17.00 13.96 5.04
N ARG A 55 17.69 13.24 4.15
CA ARG A 55 18.95 12.59 4.50
C ARG A 55 19.98 13.65 4.95
N GLU A 56 20.86 13.31 5.88
CA GLU A 56 21.88 14.26 6.37
C GLU A 56 22.91 14.68 5.30
N ASN A 57 23.02 13.91 4.21
CA ASN A 57 23.89 14.20 3.08
C ASN A 57 23.24 15.19 2.09
N HIS A 58 24.06 15.84 1.27
CA HIS A 58 23.60 16.76 0.23
C HIS A 58 22.49 16.13 -0.65
N SER A 59 21.32 16.77 -0.63
CA SER A 59 20.22 16.47 -1.57
C SER A 59 20.61 16.94 -2.97
N ILE A 60 20.34 16.12 -3.98
CA ILE A 60 20.62 16.48 -5.38
C ILE A 60 19.74 17.67 -5.75
N GLU A 61 20.32 18.78 -6.21
CA GLU A 61 19.56 19.87 -6.83
C GLU A 61 19.11 19.46 -8.24
N VAL A 62 17.82 19.66 -8.52
CA VAL A 62 17.22 19.35 -9.82
C VAL A 62 16.98 20.62 -10.66
N GLU A 63 16.77 21.74 -9.98
CA GLU A 63 16.68 23.10 -10.54
C GLU A 63 17.34 24.07 -9.54
N PRO A 64 17.67 25.32 -9.94
CA PRO A 64 18.24 26.30 -9.01
C PRO A 64 17.35 26.46 -7.77
N GLU A 65 17.93 26.25 -6.58
CA GLU A 65 17.24 26.33 -5.28
C GLU A 65 16.14 25.26 -5.06
N VAL A 66 16.04 24.24 -5.91
CA VAL A 66 15.07 23.15 -5.79
C VAL A 66 15.78 21.81 -5.66
N THR A 67 15.57 21.16 -4.51
CA THR A 67 16.15 19.84 -4.25
C THR A 67 15.27 18.71 -4.80
N SER A 68 15.86 17.52 -4.93
CA SER A 68 15.13 16.29 -5.22
C SER A 68 14.06 15.98 -4.16
N GLY A 69 14.23 16.45 -2.91
CA GLY A 69 13.23 16.34 -1.85
C GLY A 69 12.02 17.25 -2.13
N ASP A 70 12.27 18.51 -2.49
CA ASP A 70 11.21 19.47 -2.87
C ASP A 70 10.42 18.95 -4.07
N PHE A 71 11.11 18.39 -5.06
CA PHE A 71 10.49 17.76 -6.22
C PHE A 71 9.56 16.63 -5.78
N LEU A 72 10.06 15.66 -5.00
CA LEU A 72 9.26 14.53 -4.49
C LEU A 72 8.06 14.99 -3.67
N GLN A 73 8.22 16.02 -2.83
CA GLN A 73 7.12 16.59 -2.06
C GLN A 73 6.07 17.23 -2.97
N GLY A 74 6.51 17.97 -3.99
CA GLY A 74 5.64 18.50 -5.04
C GLY A 74 4.83 17.40 -5.74
N PHE A 75 5.47 16.28 -6.10
CA PHE A 75 4.79 15.13 -6.69
C PHE A 75 3.74 14.53 -5.77
N LEU A 76 4.09 14.30 -4.50
CA LEU A 76 3.17 13.76 -3.50
C LEU A 76 1.92 14.64 -3.38
N LEU A 77 2.12 15.95 -3.16
CA LEU A 77 1.03 16.91 -3.01
C LEU A 77 0.17 17.02 -4.27
N GLY A 78 0.82 17.10 -5.45
CA GLY A 78 0.13 17.15 -6.74
C GLY A 78 -0.72 15.90 -6.99
N THR A 79 -0.17 14.72 -6.71
CA THR A 79 -0.88 13.44 -6.88
C THR A 79 -2.06 13.33 -5.92
N ARG A 80 -1.85 13.64 -4.64
CA ARG A 80 -2.92 13.63 -3.63
C ARG A 80 -4.06 14.58 -4.00
N ASN A 81 -3.74 15.79 -4.46
CA ASN A 81 -4.73 16.75 -4.92
C ASN A 81 -5.48 16.25 -6.16
N ALA A 82 -4.78 15.67 -7.13
CA ALA A 82 -5.42 15.11 -8.34
C ALA A 82 -6.39 13.96 -8.00
N LEU A 83 -6.03 13.09 -7.05
CA LEU A 83 -6.90 12.03 -6.54
C LEU A 83 -8.12 12.62 -5.81
N PHE A 84 -7.91 13.58 -4.90
CA PHE A 84 -8.97 14.25 -4.16
C PHE A 84 -10.00 14.92 -5.09
N GLN A 85 -9.53 15.64 -6.12
CA GLN A 85 -10.41 16.28 -7.12
C GLN A 85 -11.29 15.30 -7.90
N LYS A 86 -10.87 14.04 -7.99
CA LYS A 86 -11.64 12.95 -8.62
C LYS A 86 -12.45 12.13 -7.61
N GLY A 87 -12.48 12.54 -6.34
CA GLY A 87 -13.19 11.83 -5.28
C GLY A 87 -12.52 10.53 -4.81
N ARG A 88 -11.24 10.31 -5.15
CA ARG A 88 -10.53 9.08 -4.85
C ARG A 88 -10.04 9.06 -3.40
N ALA A 89 -10.34 7.98 -2.67
CA ALA A 89 -9.94 7.85 -1.28
C ALA A 89 -8.41 7.72 -1.14
N SER A 90 -7.82 8.55 -0.30
CA SER A 90 -6.40 8.44 0.06
C SER A 90 -6.14 8.86 1.49
N LEU A 91 -5.05 8.37 2.06
CA LEU A 91 -4.53 8.76 3.37
C LEU A 91 -3.01 8.91 3.30
N THR A 92 -2.45 9.72 4.19
CA THR A 92 -1.00 9.95 4.28
C THR A 92 -0.53 9.56 5.67
N ILE A 93 0.55 8.77 5.73
CA ILE A 93 1.31 8.45 6.93
C ILE A 93 2.63 9.19 6.83
N SER A 94 2.85 10.15 7.73
CA SER A 94 4.06 10.97 7.75
C SER A 94 4.99 10.49 8.86
N LEU A 95 6.25 10.23 8.52
CA LEU A 95 7.31 9.91 9.46
C LEU A 95 8.21 11.13 9.61
N GLU A 96 8.54 11.52 10.83
CA GLU A 96 9.53 12.58 11.08
C GLU A 96 10.85 12.23 10.38
N GLU A 97 11.36 11.03 10.63
CA GLU A 97 12.56 10.48 10.00
C GLU A 97 12.43 8.97 9.81
N LEU A 98 13.20 8.42 8.88
CA LEU A 98 13.28 6.98 8.66
C LEU A 98 14.46 6.39 9.44
N ASN A 99 14.16 5.62 10.47
CA ASN A 99 15.12 4.85 11.25
C ASN A 99 14.51 3.47 11.60
N SER A 100 15.26 2.62 12.31
CA SER A 100 14.79 1.28 12.67
C SER A 100 13.51 1.29 13.52
N GLN A 101 13.36 2.28 14.39
CA GLN A 101 12.18 2.43 15.24
C GLN A 101 10.95 2.83 14.42
N THR A 102 11.07 3.85 13.55
CA THR A 102 9.93 4.30 12.73
C THR A 102 9.54 3.27 11.67
N LEU A 103 10.50 2.56 11.10
CA LEU A 103 10.24 1.42 10.22
C LEU A 103 9.52 0.28 10.97
N GLY A 104 9.99 -0.10 12.16
CA GLY A 104 9.34 -1.11 12.98
C GLY A 104 7.91 -0.73 13.37
N ALA A 105 7.68 0.54 13.72
CA ALA A 105 6.35 1.06 14.02
C ALA A 105 5.42 0.99 12.81
N LEU A 106 5.91 1.32 11.61
CA LEU A 106 5.15 1.24 10.37
C LEU A 106 4.76 -0.21 10.03
N ILE A 107 5.68 -1.16 10.17
CA ILE A 107 5.40 -2.59 9.98
C ILE A 107 4.34 -3.05 10.98
N ALA A 108 4.54 -2.77 12.26
CA ALA A 108 3.62 -3.15 13.32
C ALA A 108 2.22 -2.53 13.14
N LEU A 109 2.14 -1.31 12.62
CA LEU A 109 0.88 -0.65 12.27
C LEU A 109 0.11 -1.46 11.23
N PHE A 110 0.75 -1.83 10.11
CA PHE A 110 0.08 -2.60 9.06
C PHE A 110 -0.26 -4.02 9.48
N GLU A 111 0.61 -4.71 10.24
CA GLU A 111 0.29 -6.03 10.80
C GLU A 111 -0.97 -5.99 11.67
N ARG A 112 -1.06 -4.99 12.56
CA ARG A 112 -2.24 -4.80 13.43
C ARG A 112 -3.46 -4.39 12.63
N ALA A 113 -3.33 -3.46 11.69
CA ALA A 113 -4.44 -2.99 10.86
C ALA A 113 -5.05 -4.13 10.05
N VAL A 114 -4.23 -4.98 9.43
CA VAL A 114 -4.69 -6.17 8.69
C VAL A 114 -5.38 -7.16 9.60
N GLY A 115 -4.82 -7.46 10.78
CA GLY A 115 -5.43 -8.37 11.75
C GLY A 115 -6.78 -7.87 12.27
N LEU A 116 -6.86 -6.58 12.63
CA LEU A 116 -8.10 -5.93 13.07
C LEU A 116 -9.14 -5.90 11.97
N TYR A 117 -8.76 -5.52 10.75
CA TYR A 117 -9.66 -5.50 9.61
C TYR A 117 -10.22 -6.90 9.32
N ALA A 118 -9.36 -7.92 9.27
CA ALA A 118 -9.80 -9.31 9.08
C ALA A 118 -10.82 -9.75 10.14
N ASN A 119 -10.58 -9.40 11.41
CA ASN A 119 -11.51 -9.69 12.50
C ASN A 119 -12.87 -9.00 12.29
N LEU A 120 -12.86 -7.72 11.91
CA LEU A 120 -14.08 -6.95 11.64
C LEU A 120 -14.93 -7.54 10.51
N ILE A 121 -14.29 -8.07 9.46
CA ILE A 121 -14.99 -8.71 8.33
C ILE A 121 -15.18 -10.22 8.50
N GLY A 122 -14.93 -10.76 9.71
CA GLY A 122 -15.18 -12.16 10.03
C GLY A 122 -14.26 -13.16 9.33
N LEU A 123 -13.02 -12.77 9.03
CA LEU A 123 -12.00 -13.63 8.44
C LEU A 123 -10.94 -14.06 9.46
N ASN A 124 -10.30 -15.20 9.20
CA ASN A 124 -9.07 -15.58 9.90
C ASN A 124 -7.86 -15.10 9.10
N ALA A 125 -7.10 -14.15 9.65
CA ALA A 125 -5.92 -13.56 9.01
C ALA A 125 -4.69 -14.49 8.94
N TYR A 126 -4.65 -15.56 9.73
CA TYR A 126 -3.42 -16.27 10.08
C TYR A 126 -3.29 -17.68 9.47
N HIS A 127 -4.25 -18.11 8.65
CA HIS A 127 -4.16 -19.36 7.90
C HIS A 127 -4.00 -19.12 6.39
N GLN A 128 -3.56 -20.14 5.66
CA GLN A 128 -3.28 -20.06 4.22
C GLN A 128 -3.68 -21.36 3.46
N PRO A 129 -4.96 -21.78 3.51
CA PRO A 129 -5.39 -23.04 2.90
C PRO A 129 -5.19 -23.08 1.37
N GLY A 130 -5.26 -21.92 0.70
CA GLY A 130 -5.11 -21.83 -0.76
C GLY A 130 -3.73 -22.25 -1.28
N VAL A 131 -2.66 -22.04 -0.50
CA VAL A 131 -1.31 -22.44 -0.92
C VAL A 131 -1.03 -23.93 -0.70
N GLU A 132 -1.80 -24.59 0.19
CA GLU A 132 -1.68 -26.03 0.45
C GLU A 132 -2.30 -26.84 -0.70
N ALA A 133 -3.41 -26.37 -1.26
CA ALA A 133 -4.05 -27.00 -2.42
C ALA A 133 -3.15 -27.00 -3.68
N GLY A 134 -2.30 -25.98 -3.84
CA GLY A 134 -1.34 -25.89 -4.95
C GLY A 134 -0.09 -26.76 -4.78
N LYS A 135 0.16 -27.33 -3.60
CA LYS A 135 1.34 -28.17 -3.31
C LYS A 135 1.13 -29.65 -3.58
N SER A 136 -0.11 -30.09 -3.83
CA SER A 136 -0.36 -31.45 -4.26
C SER A 136 0.28 -31.69 -5.64
N PRO A 137 1.23 -32.63 -5.78
CA PRO A 137 1.83 -32.90 -7.08
C PRO A 137 0.73 -33.33 -8.04
N ARG A 138 0.61 -32.62 -9.17
CA ARG A 138 -0.17 -33.10 -10.30
C ARG A 138 0.49 -34.39 -10.78
N VAL A 139 -0.16 -35.53 -10.52
CA VAL A 139 0.16 -36.76 -11.23
C VAL A 139 -0.28 -36.54 -12.67
N ILE A 140 0.70 -36.31 -13.54
CA ILE A 140 0.49 -36.28 -14.99
C ILE A 140 0.47 -37.76 -15.41
N ASN A 141 -0.72 -38.27 -15.75
CA ASN A 141 -0.90 -39.56 -16.41
C ASN A 141 -0.76 -39.39 -17.92
#